data_AF-A0A6I1ZUP1-F1
#
_entry.id   AF-A0A6I1ZUP1-F1
#
_cell.length_a   1.000
_cell.length_b   1.000
_cell.length_c   1.000
_cell.angle_alpha   90.00
_cell.angle_beta   90.00
_cell.angle_gamma   90.00
#
_symmetry.space_group_name_H-M   'P 1'
#
loop_
_entity.id
_entity.type
_entity.pdbx_description
1 polymer ?
#
loop_
_entity_poly.entity_id
_entity_poly.type
_entity_poly.pdbx_seq_one_letter_code
_entity_poly.pdbx_strand_id
1 'polypeptide(L)'
;MSVARQLYQLQEIDLEIADEERKLEQAVSQLDKDDVIVAAQEKLKAARKNLEELQHQQRSLEWEIDDLASKIKAVDDQLYSGRINNPKELSNLQHEVELLKAKRAGVETKDLEIMDQVESVEAGVAALSHELEATTTEWQREQKQMRKEKAALEDSLSDLRQKRG
;
A
#
# COMPACT_ATOMS: atom_id res chain seq x y z
N MET A 1 -15.67 61.58 31.63
CA MET A 1 -16.13 60.20 31.29
C MET A 1 -14.92 59.29 31.36
N SER A 2 -15.10 58.13 31.98
CA SER A 2 -14.13 57.52 32.91
C SER A 2 -13.05 56.66 32.25
N VAL A 3 -11.81 56.84 32.72
CA VAL A 3 -10.65 55.97 32.49
C VAL A 3 -10.99 54.49 32.70
N ALA A 4 -11.85 54.18 33.68
CA ALA A 4 -12.36 52.83 33.93
C ALA A 4 -13.07 52.19 32.73
N ARG A 5 -13.79 52.98 31.92
CA ARG A 5 -14.47 52.47 30.71
C ARG A 5 -13.48 52.17 29.58
N GLN A 6 -12.43 52.97 29.43
CA GLN A 6 -11.35 52.73 28.46
C GLN A 6 -10.52 51.50 28.84
N LEU A 7 -10.19 51.34 30.13
CA LEU A 7 -9.49 50.16 30.63
C LEU A 7 -10.30 48.88 30.43
N TYR A 8 -11.62 48.93 30.65
CA TYR A 8 -12.50 47.80 30.41
C TYR A 8 -12.56 47.41 28.93
N GLN A 9 -12.65 48.37 28.01
CA GLN A 9 -12.61 48.11 26.56
C GLN A 9 -11.27 47.52 26.12
N LEU A 10 -10.15 47.99 26.67
CA LEU A 10 -8.84 47.43 26.39
C LEU A 10 -8.73 45.98 26.88
N GLN A 11 -9.26 45.69 28.08
CA GLN A 11 -9.30 44.35 28.63
C GLN A 11 -10.15 43.38 27.79
N GLU A 12 -11.29 43.82 27.25
CA GLU A 12 -12.10 43.01 26.34
C GLU A 12 -11.31 42.65 25.07
N ILE A 13 -10.63 43.63 24.46
CA ILE A 13 -9.78 43.39 23.26
C ILE A 13 -8.61 42.43 23.59
N ASP A 14 -7.96 42.59 24.74
CA ASP A 14 -6.87 41.70 25.17
C ASP A 14 -7.36 40.25 25.37
N LEU A 15 -8.57 40.05 25.91
CA LEU A 15 -9.16 38.72 26.06
C LEU A 15 -9.54 38.09 24.71
N GLU A 16 -10.06 38.89 23.77
CA GLU A 16 -10.35 38.44 22.41
C GLU A 16 -9.08 38.02 21.67
N ILE A 17 -8.00 38.80 21.76
CA ILE A 17 -6.69 38.45 21.17
C ILE A 17 -6.18 37.12 21.73
N ALA A 18 -6.23 36.93 23.04
CA ALA A 18 -5.74 35.70 23.67
C ALA A 18 -6.54 34.46 23.25
N ASP A 19 -7.84 34.59 23.04
CA ASP A 19 -8.69 33.50 22.55
C ASP A 19 -8.39 33.17 21.07
N GLU A 20 -8.24 34.18 20.23
CA GLU A 20 -7.92 34.04 18.81
C GLU A 20 -6.51 33.43 18.60
N GLU A 21 -5.52 33.83 19.41
CA GLU A 21 -4.16 33.25 19.42
C GLU A 21 -4.19 31.77 19.80
N ARG A 22 -4.97 31.40 20.84
CA ARG A 22 -5.13 29.99 21.24
C ARG A 22 -5.77 29.16 20.13
N LYS A 23 -6.80 29.68 19.44
CA LYS A 23 -7.43 29.03 18.29
C LYS A 23 -6.45 28.85 17.14
N LEU A 24 -5.61 29.86 16.87
CA LEU A 24 -4.60 29.81 15.82
C LEU A 24 -3.54 28.74 16.11
N GLU A 25 -3.02 28.67 17.34
CA GLU A 25 -2.09 27.61 17.75
C GLU A 25 -2.68 26.21 17.59
N GLN A 26 -3.95 26.04 17.97
CA GLN A 26 -4.65 24.77 17.78
C GLN A 26 -4.76 24.39 16.30
N ALA A 27 -5.17 25.32 15.44
CA ALA A 27 -5.28 25.08 14.00
C ALA A 27 -3.92 24.73 13.37
N VAL A 28 -2.85 25.42 13.75
CA VAL A 28 -1.47 25.12 13.28
C VAL A 28 -1.03 23.72 13.70
N SER A 29 -1.30 23.33 14.95
CA SER A 29 -0.92 21.99 15.45
C SER A 29 -1.66 20.83 14.76
N GLN A 30 -2.84 21.09 14.19
CA GLN A 30 -3.62 20.09 13.47
C GLN A 30 -3.18 19.96 12.00
N LEU A 31 -2.68 21.05 11.39
CA LEU A 31 -2.17 21.08 10.02
C LEU A 31 -0.89 20.24 9.79
N ASP A 32 -0.14 19.90 10.85
CA ASP A 32 1.12 19.15 10.78
C ASP A 32 0.96 17.62 10.84
N LYS A 33 -0.27 17.10 11.00
CA LYS A 33 -0.51 15.66 11.18
C LYS A 33 -0.64 14.91 9.85
N ASP A 34 0.50 14.54 9.27
CA ASP A 34 0.58 13.70 8.06
C ASP A 34 0.75 12.20 8.34
N ASP A 35 0.86 11.81 9.61
CA ASP A 35 1.21 10.45 10.05
C ASP A 35 0.28 9.37 9.50
N VAL A 36 -1.00 9.68 9.30
CA VAL A 36 -2.01 8.74 8.80
C VAL A 36 -1.77 8.39 7.32
N ILE A 37 -1.45 9.40 6.49
CA ILE A 37 -1.14 9.19 5.07
C ILE A 37 0.18 8.44 4.93
N VAL A 38 1.21 8.83 5.69
CA VAL A 38 2.52 8.17 5.67
C VAL A 38 2.39 6.70 6.05
N ALA A 39 1.64 6.39 7.11
CA ALA A 39 1.39 5.01 7.54
C ALA A 39 0.64 4.20 6.47
N ALA A 40 -0.38 4.79 5.83
CA ALA A 40 -1.13 4.14 4.75
C ALA A 40 -0.24 3.87 3.51
N GLN A 41 0.63 4.82 3.15
CA GLN A 41 1.60 4.67 2.05
C GLN A 41 2.60 3.54 2.33
N GLU A 42 3.15 3.46 3.54
CA GLU A 42 4.10 2.40 3.90
C GLU A 42 3.42 1.01 3.90
N LYS A 43 2.16 0.91 4.36
CA LYS A 43 1.37 -0.33 4.23
C LYS A 43 1.19 -0.75 2.78
N LEU A 44 0.78 0.19 1.92
CA LEU A 44 0.59 -0.08 0.49
C LEU A 44 1.90 -0.52 -0.19
N LYS A 45 3.01 0.14 0.15
CA LYS A 45 4.34 -0.19 -0.35
C LYS A 45 4.78 -1.60 0.07
N ALA A 46 4.55 -1.97 1.33
CA ALA A 46 4.84 -3.32 1.82
C ALA A 46 4.00 -4.38 1.10
N ALA A 47 2.70 -4.12 0.89
CA ALA A 47 1.80 -5.02 0.17
C ALA A 47 2.22 -5.21 -1.30
N ARG A 48 2.62 -4.12 -1.99
CA ARG A 48 3.14 -4.18 -3.37
C ARG A 48 4.44 -4.97 -3.46
N LYS A 49 5.34 -4.80 -2.50
CA LYS A 49 6.58 -5.58 -2.46
C LYS A 49 6.29 -7.09 -2.29
N ASN A 50 5.36 -7.44 -1.40
CA ASN A 50 4.94 -8.84 -1.24
C ASN A 50 4.33 -9.40 -2.54
N LEU A 51 3.51 -8.60 -3.23
CA LEU A 51 2.94 -8.99 -4.52
C LEU A 51 4.04 -9.28 -5.57
N GLU A 52 5.02 -8.40 -5.69
CA GLU A 52 6.15 -8.59 -6.61
C GLU A 52 6.91 -9.88 -6.29
N GLU A 53 7.19 -10.14 -5.01
CA GLU A 53 7.87 -11.37 -4.57
C GLU A 53 7.08 -12.63 -4.94
N LEU A 54 5.75 -12.65 -4.74
CA LEU A 54 4.88 -13.77 -5.12
C LEU A 54 4.83 -13.96 -6.64
N GLN A 55 4.72 -12.88 -7.42
CA GLN A 55 4.73 -12.95 -8.88
C GLN A 55 6.09 -13.42 -9.44
N HIS A 56 7.19 -13.13 -8.74
CA HIS A 56 8.49 -13.71 -9.07
C HIS A 56 8.55 -15.21 -8.77
N GLN A 57 7.98 -15.66 -7.65
CA GLN A 57 7.90 -17.08 -7.31
C GLN A 57 7.03 -17.84 -8.32
N GLN A 58 5.86 -17.32 -8.66
CA GLN A 58 4.96 -17.89 -9.68
C GLN A 58 5.69 -18.12 -11.00
N ARG A 59 6.33 -17.08 -11.55
CA ARG A 59 7.10 -17.19 -12.80
C ARG A 59 8.22 -18.24 -12.73
N SER A 60 8.85 -18.38 -11.56
CA SER A 60 9.87 -19.42 -11.37
C SER A 60 9.27 -20.83 -11.38
N LEU A 61 8.06 -21.02 -10.85
CA LEU A 61 7.35 -22.29 -10.88
C LEU A 61 6.87 -22.62 -12.30
N GLU A 62 6.30 -21.65 -13.02
CA GLU A 62 5.93 -21.79 -14.43
C GLU A 62 7.13 -22.25 -15.29
N TRP A 63 8.31 -21.65 -15.08
CA TRP A 63 9.53 -22.06 -15.79
C TRP A 63 9.97 -23.48 -15.43
N GLU A 64 9.84 -23.88 -14.16
CA GLU A 64 10.14 -25.25 -13.74
C GLU A 64 9.14 -26.26 -14.35
N ILE A 65 7.86 -25.90 -14.47
CA ILE A 65 6.84 -26.71 -15.14
C ILE A 65 7.20 -26.92 -16.61
N ASP A 66 7.59 -25.87 -17.33
CA ASP A 66 7.99 -25.93 -18.73
C ASP A 66 9.26 -26.77 -18.96
N ASP A 67 10.26 -26.63 -18.09
CA ASP A 67 11.47 -27.46 -18.11
C ASP A 67 11.16 -28.94 -17.87
N LEU A 68 10.30 -29.23 -16.88
CA LEU A 68 9.85 -30.61 -16.60
C LEU A 68 9.02 -31.16 -17.76
N ALA A 69 8.13 -30.38 -18.36
CA ALA A 69 7.37 -30.79 -19.53
C ALA A 69 8.27 -31.13 -20.72
N SER A 70 9.31 -30.31 -20.95
CA SER A 70 10.31 -30.54 -21.99
C SER A 70 11.14 -31.80 -21.74
N LYS A 71 11.54 -32.06 -20.49
CA LYS A 71 12.25 -33.28 -20.08
C LYS A 71 11.39 -34.52 -20.25
N ILE A 72 10.14 -34.49 -19.78
CA ILE A 72 9.18 -35.59 -19.96
C ILE A 72 9.04 -35.92 -21.44
N LYS A 73 8.86 -34.91 -22.29
CA LYS A 73 8.75 -35.09 -23.74
C LYS A 73 9.99 -35.75 -24.35
N ALA A 74 11.18 -35.30 -23.96
CA ALA A 74 12.43 -35.88 -24.46
C ALA A 74 12.59 -37.37 -24.07
N VAL A 75 12.23 -37.73 -22.83
CA VAL A 75 12.29 -39.13 -22.36
C VAL A 75 11.20 -39.98 -23.01
N ASP A 76 9.99 -39.46 -23.17
CA ASP A 76 8.90 -40.12 -23.91
C ASP A 76 9.31 -40.38 -25.37
N ASP A 77 9.87 -39.37 -26.06
CA ASP A 77 10.37 -39.51 -27.43
C ASP A 77 11.43 -40.62 -27.53
N GLN A 78 12.33 -40.73 -26.54
CA GLN A 78 13.31 -41.82 -26.47
C GLN A 78 12.65 -43.18 -26.26
N LEU A 79 11.69 -43.28 -25.34
CA LEU A 79 10.95 -44.49 -25.02
C LEU A 79 10.19 -45.03 -26.24
N TYR A 80 9.58 -44.14 -27.02
CA TYR A 80 8.78 -44.50 -28.20
C TYR A 80 9.57 -44.46 -29.53
N SER A 81 10.84 -44.06 -29.52
CA SER A 81 11.68 -44.01 -30.72
C SER A 81 11.94 -45.37 -31.38
N GLY A 82 11.70 -46.48 -30.67
CA GLY A 82 12.02 -47.83 -31.12
C GLY A 82 13.53 -48.11 -31.26
N ARG A 83 14.40 -47.18 -30.83
CA ARG A 83 15.86 -47.36 -30.87
C ARG A 83 16.38 -48.21 -29.70
N ILE A 84 15.67 -48.22 -28.58
CA ILE A 84 16.03 -48.95 -27.37
C ILE A 84 15.32 -50.29 -27.36
N ASN A 85 16.10 -51.37 -27.51
CA ASN A 85 15.58 -52.74 -27.57
C ASN A 85 15.80 -53.52 -26.26
N ASN A 86 16.45 -52.90 -25.27
CA ASN A 86 16.73 -53.54 -23.99
C ASN A 86 15.52 -53.37 -23.03
N PRO A 87 14.84 -54.44 -22.61
CA PRO A 87 13.67 -54.37 -21.74
C PRO A 87 13.94 -53.65 -20.40
N LYS A 88 15.17 -53.81 -19.86
CA LYS A 88 15.56 -53.17 -18.60
C LYS A 88 15.71 -51.65 -18.76
N GLU A 89 16.22 -51.21 -19.89
CA GLU A 89 16.40 -49.80 -20.21
C GLU A 89 15.05 -49.11 -20.46
N LEU A 90 14.13 -49.78 -21.17
CA LEU A 90 12.75 -49.31 -21.34
C LEU A 90 12.01 -49.16 -20.00
N SER A 91 12.16 -50.14 -19.10
CA SER A 91 11.55 -50.07 -17.76
C SER A 91 12.14 -48.92 -16.92
N ASN A 92 13.44 -48.63 -17.06
CA ASN A 92 14.07 -47.52 -16.37
C ASN A 92 13.54 -46.17 -16.89
N LEU A 93 13.43 -46.00 -18.21
CA LEU A 93 12.89 -44.78 -18.82
C LEU A 93 11.42 -44.56 -18.46
N GLN A 94 10.61 -45.62 -18.44
CA GLN A 94 9.22 -45.55 -17.96
C GLN A 94 9.16 -45.05 -16.51
N HIS A 95 10.01 -45.59 -15.64
CA HIS A 95 10.06 -45.15 -14.24
C HIS A 95 10.50 -43.68 -14.12
N GLU A 96 11.49 -43.27 -14.92
CA GLU A 96 11.94 -41.87 -14.97
C GLU A 96 10.83 -40.91 -15.41
N VAL A 97 10.07 -41.26 -16.45
CA VAL A 97 8.91 -40.47 -16.90
C VAL A 97 7.88 -40.32 -15.78
N GLU A 98 7.54 -41.41 -15.08
CA GLU A 98 6.57 -41.36 -13.99
C GLU A 98 7.05 -40.50 -12.81
N LEU A 99 8.34 -40.56 -12.47
CA LEU A 99 8.94 -39.68 -11.46
C LEU A 99 8.90 -38.20 -11.89
N LEU A 100 9.22 -37.90 -13.14
CA LEU A 100 9.16 -36.54 -13.67
C LEU A 100 7.73 -35.99 -13.71
N LYS A 101 6.75 -36.82 -14.10
CA LYS A 101 5.32 -36.46 -14.07
C LYS A 101 4.84 -36.19 -12.65
N ALA A 102 5.19 -37.05 -11.68
CA ALA A 102 4.86 -36.85 -10.28
C ALA A 102 5.49 -35.56 -9.74
N LYS A 103 6.75 -35.27 -10.11
CA LYS A 103 7.39 -34.00 -9.76
C LYS A 103 6.64 -32.81 -10.39
N ARG A 104 6.30 -32.87 -11.67
CA ARG A 104 5.57 -31.79 -12.37
C ARG A 104 4.23 -31.51 -11.72
N ALA A 105 3.44 -32.53 -11.40
CA ALA A 105 2.17 -32.38 -10.70
C ALA A 105 2.33 -31.70 -9.33
N GLY A 106 3.42 -32.01 -8.61
CA GLY A 106 3.76 -31.34 -7.35
C GLY A 106 4.13 -29.86 -7.51
N VAL A 107 4.78 -29.48 -8.62
CA VAL A 107 5.09 -28.07 -8.94
C VAL A 107 3.83 -27.34 -9.39
N GLU A 108 3.00 -27.95 -10.26
CA GLU A 108 1.71 -27.41 -10.71
C GLU A 108 0.77 -27.13 -9.51
N THR A 109 0.74 -28.02 -8.51
CA THR A 109 -0.05 -27.81 -7.29
C THR A 109 0.42 -26.58 -6.52
N LYS A 110 1.74 -26.39 -6.37
CA LYS A 110 2.31 -25.21 -5.71
C LYS A 110 2.06 -23.93 -6.49
N ASP A 111 2.12 -24.00 -7.82
CA ASP A 111 1.84 -22.86 -8.68
C ASP A 111 0.41 -22.36 -8.47
N LEU A 112 -0.58 -23.27 -8.42
CA LEU A 112 -1.97 -22.94 -8.08
C LEU A 112 -2.10 -22.30 -6.69
N GLU A 113 -1.41 -22.84 -5.68
CA GLU A 113 -1.41 -22.24 -4.33
C GLU A 113 -0.83 -20.82 -4.32
N ILE A 114 0.21 -20.55 -5.13
CA ILE A 114 0.78 -19.21 -5.27
C ILE A 114 -0.16 -18.28 -6.06
N MET A 115 -0.85 -18.78 -7.08
CA MET A 115 -1.86 -18.01 -7.82
C MET A 115 -2.97 -17.51 -6.89
N ASP A 116 -3.49 -18.37 -6.00
CA ASP A 116 -4.49 -17.98 -5.00
C ASP A 116 -3.96 -16.89 -4.06
N GLN A 117 -2.68 -16.99 -3.65
CA GLN A 117 -2.03 -15.97 -2.82
C GLN A 117 -1.84 -14.64 -3.56
N VAL A 118 -1.43 -14.68 -4.84
CA VAL A 118 -1.31 -13.50 -5.70
C VAL A 118 -2.66 -12.80 -5.80
N GLU A 119 -3.74 -13.51 -6.12
CA GLU A 119 -5.08 -12.92 -6.24
C GLU A 119 -5.52 -12.26 -4.92
N SER A 120 -5.30 -12.93 -3.79
CA SER A 120 -5.62 -12.38 -2.47
C SER A 120 -4.84 -11.09 -2.17
N VAL A 121 -3.54 -11.07 -2.47
CA VAL A 121 -2.69 -9.90 -2.22
C VAL A 121 -3.02 -8.77 -3.20
N GLU A 122 -3.33 -9.06 -4.47
CA GLU A 122 -3.79 -8.07 -5.46
C GLU A 122 -5.07 -7.37 -4.99
N ALA A 123 -6.05 -8.13 -4.51
CA ALA A 123 -7.26 -7.57 -3.92
C ALA A 123 -6.94 -6.67 -2.71
N GLY A 124 -6.00 -7.08 -1.87
CA GLY A 124 -5.51 -6.29 -0.75
C GLY A 124 -4.82 -4.98 -1.17
N VAL A 125 -3.96 -5.02 -2.20
CA VAL A 125 -3.30 -3.83 -2.77
C VAL A 125 -4.32 -2.87 -3.37
N ALA A 126 -5.35 -3.38 -4.06
CA ALA A 126 -6.42 -2.56 -4.63
C ALA A 126 -7.22 -1.86 -3.51
N ALA A 127 -7.60 -2.60 -2.46
CA ALA A 127 -8.30 -2.04 -1.31
C ALA A 127 -7.48 -0.95 -0.59
N LEU A 128 -6.20 -1.22 -0.29
CA LEU A 128 -5.30 -0.25 0.32
C LEU A 128 -5.07 0.99 -0.56
N SER A 129 -5.03 0.81 -1.88
CA SER A 129 -4.90 1.94 -2.82
C SER A 129 -6.14 2.83 -2.78
N HIS A 130 -7.34 2.24 -2.76
CA HIS A 130 -8.59 2.99 -2.63
C HIS A 130 -8.71 3.69 -1.27
N GLU A 131 -8.32 3.03 -0.17
CA GLU A 131 -8.32 3.62 1.16
C GLU A 131 -7.36 4.82 1.24
N LEU A 132 -6.16 4.69 0.65
CA LEU A 132 -5.19 5.77 0.57
C LEU A 132 -5.73 6.96 -0.23
N GLU A 133 -6.38 6.71 -1.37
CA GLU A 133 -6.98 7.76 -2.19
C GLU A 133 -8.10 8.49 -1.43
N ALA A 134 -9.02 7.76 -0.81
CA ALA A 134 -10.09 8.33 0.02
C ALA A 134 -9.53 9.15 1.18
N THR A 135 -8.53 8.63 1.90
CA THR A 135 -7.88 9.33 3.01
C THR A 135 -7.14 10.58 2.54
N THR A 136 -6.45 10.50 1.41
CA THR A 136 -5.71 11.64 0.83
C THR A 136 -6.66 12.75 0.40
N THR A 137 -7.79 12.40 -0.22
CA THR A 137 -8.79 13.38 -0.65
C THR A 137 -9.47 14.08 0.52
N GLU A 138 -9.83 13.35 1.57
CA GLU A 138 -10.39 13.97 2.79
C GLU A 138 -9.34 14.85 3.48
N TRP A 139 -8.11 14.36 3.63
CA TRP A 139 -7.02 15.15 4.20
C TRP A 139 -6.76 16.44 3.41
N GLN A 140 -6.74 16.38 2.07
CA GLN A 140 -6.57 17.59 1.24
C GLN A 140 -7.72 18.59 1.44
N ARG A 141 -8.95 18.11 1.64
CA ARG A 141 -10.11 18.94 1.92
C ARG A 141 -10.00 19.59 3.29
N GLU A 142 -9.67 18.82 4.32
CA GLU A 142 -9.44 19.32 5.68
C GLU A 142 -8.30 20.34 5.71
N GLN A 143 -7.18 20.04 5.06
CA GLN A 143 -6.02 20.94 4.96
C GLN A 143 -6.38 22.28 4.30
N LYS A 144 -7.23 22.24 3.26
CA LYS A 144 -7.72 23.45 2.60
C LYS A 144 -8.64 24.27 3.51
N GLN A 145 -9.52 23.61 4.27
CA GLN A 145 -10.43 24.27 5.20
C GLN A 145 -9.66 24.90 6.37
N MET A 146 -8.77 24.14 7.01
CA MET A 146 -7.89 24.58 8.09
C MET A 146 -7.01 25.77 7.67
N ARG A 147 -6.47 25.77 6.44
CA ARG A 147 -5.70 26.91 5.91
C ARG A 147 -6.55 28.17 5.74
N LYS A 148 -7.82 28.04 5.36
CA LYS A 148 -8.75 29.19 5.28
C LYS A 148 -9.09 29.72 6.66
N GLU A 149 -9.36 28.84 7.61
CA GLU A 149 -9.65 29.22 9.01
C GLU A 149 -8.45 29.90 9.65
N LYS A 150 -7.24 29.37 9.43
CA LYS A 150 -5.98 29.99 9.85
C LYS A 150 -5.85 31.43 9.31
N ALA A 151 -6.05 31.62 8.01
CA ALA A 151 -5.97 32.95 7.39
C ALA A 151 -7.00 33.92 7.99
N ALA A 152 -8.24 33.46 8.21
CA ALA A 152 -9.28 34.29 8.83
C ALA A 152 -8.94 34.68 10.29
N LEU A 153 -8.34 33.77 11.07
CA LEU A 153 -7.88 34.06 12.43
C LEU A 153 -6.69 35.04 12.42
N GLU A 154 -5.76 34.91 11.47
CA GLU A 154 -4.64 35.86 11.30
C GLU A 154 -5.14 37.27 10.93
N ASP A 155 -6.12 37.38 10.03
CA ASP A 155 -6.75 38.65 9.67
C ASP A 155 -7.49 39.27 10.87
N SER A 156 -8.29 38.48 11.59
CA SER A 156 -9.00 38.91 12.81
C SER A 156 -8.04 39.40 13.90
N LEU A 157 -6.94 38.68 14.13
CA LEU A 157 -5.88 39.08 15.06
C LEU A 157 -5.23 40.40 14.66
N SER A 158 -4.99 40.62 13.37
CA SER A 158 -4.44 41.88 12.87
C SER A 158 -5.38 43.05 13.18
N ASP A 159 -6.68 42.89 12.91
CA ASP A 159 -7.70 43.90 13.18
C ASP A 159 -7.84 44.20 14.68
N LEU A 160 -7.83 43.18 15.54
CA LEU A 160 -7.90 43.34 17.00
C LEU A 160 -6.66 44.06 17.55
N ARG A 161 -5.47 43.70 17.06
CA ARG A 161 -4.21 44.36 17.43
C ARG A 161 -4.18 45.81 16.97
N GLN A 162 -4.78 46.13 15.82
CA GLN A 162 -4.93 47.50 15.35
C GLN A 162 -5.92 48.31 16.19
N LYS A 163 -7.03 47.70 16.65
CA LYS A 163 -8.01 48.35 17.55
C LYS A 163 -7.46 48.60 18.96
N ARG A 164 -6.50 47.78 19.38
CA ARG A 164 -5.80 47.89 20.67
C ARG A 164 -4.80 49.06 20.70
N GLY A 165 -4.09 49.28 19.59
CA GLY A 165 -3.06 50.30 19.42
C GLY A 165 -3.62 51.70 19.22
#